data_AF-A0A537YWB8-F1
#
_entry.id   AF-A0A537YWB8-F1
#
_cell.length_a   1.000
_cell.length_b   1.000
_cell.length_c   1.000
_cell.angle_alpha   90.00
_cell.angle_beta   90.00
_cell.angle_gamma   90.00
#
_symmetry.space_group_name_H-M   'P 1'
#
loop_
_entity.id
_entity.type
_entity.pdbx_description
1 polymer ?
#
loop_
_entity_poly.entity_id
_entity_poly.type
_entity_poly.pdbx_seq_one_letter_code
_entity_poly.pdbx_strand_id
1 'polypeptide(L)'
;ISDFPTRHNYGLALWQSHFERILADWVRELGVPILRGCEVVGFAQHDSAVDIELSGDTSLRAEYLVGCDGGRSLVRKAAGIDFPGWDPSTSWLIAEVEMDEEPEFGIRRDRVGTHALNRRQGGEPVRVVLTERHLERTGDPSMSELRDALVAVYGTDYRLRSANWISRFTDM
;
A
#
# COMPACT_ATOMS: atom_id res chain seq x y z
N ILE A 1 -14.82 15.99 7.15
CA ILE A 1 -15.75 14.94 7.63
C ILE A 1 -17.03 15.56 8.20
N SER A 2 -17.06 16.88 8.44
CA SER A 2 -18.28 17.57 8.84
C SER A 2 -19.36 17.49 7.74
N ASP A 3 -20.62 17.40 8.17
CA ASP A 3 -21.88 17.66 7.44
C ASP A 3 -22.58 16.50 6.69
N PHE A 4 -21.99 15.30 6.56
CA PHE A 4 -22.67 14.20 5.88
C PHE A 4 -23.86 13.65 6.70
N PRO A 5 -25.09 13.52 6.13
CA PRO A 5 -26.26 13.03 6.86
C PRO A 5 -26.21 11.50 7.02
N THR A 6 -25.36 11.03 7.94
CA THR A 6 -25.18 9.62 8.27
C THR A 6 -25.20 9.40 9.79
N ARG A 7 -25.67 8.22 10.22
CA ARG A 7 -25.61 7.78 11.63
C ARG A 7 -24.18 7.48 12.10
N HIS A 8 -23.22 7.37 11.18
CA HIS A 8 -21.82 7.03 11.44
C HIS A 8 -20.88 8.12 10.90
N ASN A 9 -21.03 9.34 11.40
CA ASN A 9 -20.26 10.49 10.91
C ASN A 9 -18.86 10.58 11.55
N TYR A 10 -18.05 9.54 11.38
CA TYR A 10 -16.69 9.44 11.89
C TYR A 10 -15.81 8.62 10.95
N GLY A 11 -14.50 8.86 10.99
CA GLY A 11 -13.51 7.95 10.39
C GLY A 11 -13.17 6.84 11.38
N LEU A 12 -13.25 5.58 10.95
CA LEU A 12 -12.76 4.47 11.76
C LEU A 12 -11.27 4.25 11.46
N ALA A 13 -10.40 4.67 12.39
CA ALA A 13 -8.96 4.48 12.28
C ALA A 13 -8.56 3.02 12.57
N LEU A 14 -8.95 2.10 11.68
CA LEU A 14 -8.61 0.68 11.74
C LEU A 14 -7.48 0.37 10.77
N TRP A 15 -6.39 -0.17 11.29
CA TRP A 15 -5.24 -0.56 10.49
C TRP A 15 -5.59 -1.65 9.48
N GLN A 16 -4.95 -1.59 8.31
CA GLN A 16 -5.12 -2.58 7.24
C GLN A 16 -4.90 -4.01 7.69
N SER A 17 -3.82 -4.26 8.42
CA SER A 17 -3.53 -5.58 9.00
C SER A 17 -4.63 -6.10 9.95
N HIS A 18 -5.41 -5.21 10.56
CA HIS A 18 -6.53 -5.60 11.41
C HIS A 18 -7.79 -5.89 10.61
N PHE A 19 -8.19 -5.01 9.67
CA PHE A 19 -9.41 -5.27 8.92
C PHE A 19 -9.25 -6.45 7.96
N GLU A 20 -8.07 -6.66 7.35
CA GLU A 20 -7.81 -7.84 6.52
C GLU A 20 -7.95 -9.13 7.32
N ARG A 21 -7.42 -9.16 8.55
CA ARG A 21 -7.57 -10.31 9.45
C ARG A 21 -9.04 -10.54 9.82
N ILE A 22 -9.76 -9.50 10.25
CA ILE A 22 -11.18 -9.59 10.61
C ILE A 22 -12.01 -10.13 9.43
N LEU A 23 -11.79 -9.61 8.23
CA LEU A 23 -12.48 -10.07 7.02
C LEU A 23 -12.11 -11.52 6.68
N ALA A 24 -10.82 -11.88 6.75
CA ALA A 24 -10.39 -13.25 6.48
C ALA A 24 -10.95 -14.26 7.49
N ASP A 25 -11.06 -13.89 8.77
CA ASP A 25 -11.66 -14.72 9.80
C ASP A 25 -13.16 -14.92 9.54
N TRP A 26 -13.88 -13.85 9.21
CA TRP A 26 -15.30 -13.93 8.83
C TRP A 26 -15.53 -14.81 7.59
N VAL A 27 -14.72 -14.65 6.54
CA VAL A 27 -14.81 -15.48 5.32
C VAL A 27 -14.57 -16.96 5.62
N ARG A 28 -13.68 -17.29 6.57
CA ARG A 28 -13.47 -18.68 7.02
C ARG A 28 -14.66 -19.23 7.77
N GLU A 29 -15.34 -18.43 8.61
CA GLU A 29 -16.57 -18.86 9.29
C GLU A 29 -17.69 -19.22 8.29
N LEU A 30 -17.69 -18.58 7.11
CA LEU A 30 -18.59 -18.91 6.01
C LEU A 30 -18.19 -20.18 5.23
N GLY A 31 -17.07 -20.82 5.58
CA GLY A 31 -16.58 -22.05 4.94
C GLY A 31 -15.92 -21.83 3.58
N VAL A 32 -15.58 -20.58 3.21
CA VAL A 32 -14.90 -20.27 1.94
C VAL A 32 -13.41 -20.59 2.07
N PRO A 33 -12.84 -21.46 1.20
CA PRO A 33 -11.42 -21.77 1.24
C PRO A 33 -10.55 -20.54 0.88
N ILE A 34 -9.48 -20.32 1.65
CA ILE A 34 -8.46 -19.31 1.34
C ILE A 34 -7.13 -20.05 1.12
N LEU A 35 -6.67 -20.07 -0.12
CA LEU A 35 -5.38 -20.64 -0.51
C LEU A 35 -4.32 -19.52 -0.48
N ARG A 36 -3.30 -19.68 0.38
CA ARG A 36 -2.18 -18.73 0.51
C ARG A 36 -0.93 -19.30 -0.13
N GLY A 37 -0.07 -18.43 -0.67
CA GLY A 37 1.12 -18.86 -1.42
C GLY A 37 0.80 -19.43 -2.81
N CYS A 38 -0.45 -19.30 -3.26
CA CYS A 38 -0.90 -19.67 -4.59
C CYS A 38 -0.98 -18.42 -5.45
N GLU A 39 0.08 -18.14 -6.20
CA GLU A 39 0.11 -17.00 -7.11
C GLU A 39 -0.51 -17.38 -8.45
N VAL A 40 -1.47 -16.60 -8.94
CA VAL A 40 -2.03 -16.77 -10.29
C VAL A 40 -1.04 -16.19 -11.29
N VAL A 41 -0.59 -17.01 -12.24
CA VAL A 41 0.39 -16.63 -13.28
C VAL A 41 -0.24 -16.51 -14.67
N GLY A 42 -1.46 -17.03 -14.85
CA GLY A 42 -2.19 -17.01 -16.11
C GLY A 42 -3.60 -17.54 -15.96
N PHE A 43 -4.41 -17.39 -17.01
CA PHE A 43 -5.68 -18.08 -17.13
C PHE A 43 -6.10 -18.20 -18.60
N ALA A 44 -6.94 -19.20 -18.89
CA ALA A 44 -7.61 -19.37 -20.16
C ALA A 44 -9.13 -19.43 -19.94
N GLN A 45 -9.88 -18.56 -20.60
CA GLN A 45 -11.33 -18.57 -20.57
C GLN A 45 -11.89 -19.42 -21.71
N HIS A 46 -12.89 -20.25 -21.40
CA HIS A 46 -13.70 -21.01 -22.32
C HIS A 46 -15.18 -20.65 -22.15
N ASP A 47 -16.06 -21.24 -22.95
CA ASP A 47 -17.50 -20.93 -22.96
C ASP A 47 -18.20 -21.10 -21.60
N SER A 48 -17.74 -22.04 -20.76
CA SER A 48 -18.39 -22.40 -19.48
C SER A 48 -17.46 -22.40 -18.27
N ALA A 49 -16.18 -22.07 -18.44
CA ALA A 49 -15.19 -22.15 -17.37
C ALA A 49 -13.97 -21.29 -17.64
N VAL A 50 -13.21 -21.03 -16.58
CA VAL A 50 -11.88 -20.44 -16.58
C VAL A 50 -10.91 -21.46 -15.98
N ASP A 51 -9.90 -21.83 -16.76
CA ASP A 51 -8.74 -22.58 -16.26
C ASP A 51 -7.72 -21.56 -15.75
N ILE A 52 -7.36 -21.66 -14.47
CA ILE A 52 -6.50 -20.71 -13.75
C ILE A 52 -5.16 -21.39 -13.52
N GLU A 53 -4.09 -20.78 -14.02
CA GLU A 53 -2.73 -21.27 -13.85
C GLU A 53 -2.12 -20.65 -12.60
N LEU A 54 -1.58 -21.51 -11.73
CA LEU A 54 -0.89 -21.11 -10.51
C LEU A 54 0.62 -21.35 -10.63
N SER A 55 1.41 -20.62 -9.85
CA SER A 55 2.84 -20.88 -9.74
C SER A 55 3.11 -22.30 -9.24
N GLY A 56 4.19 -22.92 -9.75
CA GLY A 56 4.57 -24.29 -9.41
C GLY A 56 3.78 -25.38 -10.15
N ASP A 57 3.39 -25.13 -11.40
CA ASP A 57 2.74 -26.09 -12.33
C ASP A 57 1.43 -26.70 -11.80
N THR A 58 0.67 -25.91 -11.02
CA THR A 58 -0.66 -26.30 -10.53
C THR A 58 -1.76 -25.49 -11.22
N SER A 59 -2.99 -26.02 -11.28
CA SER A 59 -4.12 -25.33 -11.89
C SER A 59 -5.41 -25.51 -11.10
N LEU A 60 -6.31 -24.54 -11.23
CA LEU A 60 -7.68 -24.57 -10.72
C LEU A 60 -8.65 -24.34 -11.87
N ARG A 61 -9.89 -24.79 -11.70
CA ARG A 61 -10.99 -24.51 -12.64
C ARG A 61 -12.16 -23.92 -11.90
N ALA A 62 -12.76 -22.87 -12.46
CA ALA A 62 -13.94 -22.20 -11.92
C ALA A 62 -14.86 -21.73 -13.05
N GLU A 63 -16.13 -21.42 -12.74
CA GLU A 63 -17.04 -20.80 -13.72
C GLU A 63 -16.69 -19.34 -13.98
N TYR A 64 -16.14 -18.66 -12.96
CA TYR A 64 -15.77 -17.25 -12.99
C TYR A 64 -14.44 -17.01 -12.29
N LEU A 65 -13.71 -16.00 -12.76
CA LEU A 65 -12.50 -15.47 -12.13
C LEU A 65 -12.71 -13.97 -11.87
N VAL A 66 -12.44 -13.52 -10.65
CA VAL A 66 -12.51 -12.11 -10.26
C VAL A 66 -11.13 -11.64 -9.81
N GLY A 67 -10.56 -10.65 -10.51
CA GLY A 67 -9.26 -10.07 -10.20
C GLY A 67 -9.33 -9.08 -9.03
N CYS A 68 -8.98 -9.56 -7.83
CA CYS A 68 -8.79 -8.73 -6.63
C CYS A 68 -7.30 -8.56 -6.28
N ASP A 69 -6.44 -8.53 -7.31
CA ASP A 69 -4.97 -8.63 -7.27
C ASP A 69 -4.25 -7.27 -7.36
N GLY A 70 -4.94 -6.20 -6.95
CA GLY A 70 -4.37 -4.85 -6.78
C GLY A 70 -4.10 -4.07 -8.07
N GLY A 71 -3.50 -2.88 -7.95
CA GLY A 71 -3.33 -1.95 -9.08
C GLY A 71 -2.50 -2.50 -10.25
N ARG A 72 -1.56 -3.43 -9.97
CA ARG A 72 -0.73 -4.11 -10.96
C ARG A 72 -1.33 -5.40 -11.51
N SER A 73 -2.64 -5.62 -11.29
CA SER A 73 -3.43 -6.81 -11.64
C SER A 73 -2.94 -7.54 -12.89
N LEU A 74 -2.58 -8.81 -12.69
CA LEU A 74 -2.30 -9.77 -13.76
C LEU A 74 -3.60 -10.14 -14.47
N VAL A 75 -4.68 -10.34 -13.71
CA VAL A 75 -5.98 -10.75 -14.27
C VAL A 75 -6.50 -9.72 -15.27
N ARG A 76 -6.47 -8.42 -14.92
CA ARG A 76 -6.87 -7.33 -15.83
C ARG A 76 -6.06 -7.33 -17.12
N LYS A 77 -4.74 -7.44 -17.01
CA LYS A 77 -3.82 -7.41 -18.16
C LYS A 77 -4.03 -8.61 -19.08
N ALA A 78 -4.12 -9.82 -18.51
CA ALA A 78 -4.34 -11.05 -19.28
C ALA A 78 -5.73 -11.09 -19.93
N ALA A 79 -6.73 -10.45 -19.32
CA ALA A 79 -8.05 -10.25 -19.94
C ALA A 79 -8.06 -9.21 -21.08
N GLY A 80 -6.94 -8.52 -21.35
CA GLY A 80 -6.88 -7.46 -22.37
C GLY A 80 -7.71 -6.22 -22.01
N ILE A 81 -7.94 -5.97 -20.72
CA ILE A 81 -8.73 -4.83 -20.26
C ILE A 81 -7.81 -3.61 -20.14
N ASP A 82 -8.08 -2.59 -20.95
CA ASP A 82 -7.37 -1.33 -20.89
C ASP A 82 -7.54 -0.63 -19.54
N PHE A 83 -6.49 0.08 -19.11
CA PHE A 83 -6.48 0.87 -17.89
C PHE A 83 -6.10 2.32 -18.18
N PRO A 84 -6.97 3.08 -18.87
CA PRO A 84 -6.69 4.46 -19.22
C PRO A 84 -6.67 5.33 -17.95
N GLY A 85 -5.70 6.22 -17.88
CA GLY A 85 -5.48 7.12 -16.76
C GLY A 85 -4.42 8.15 -17.09
N TRP A 86 -3.97 8.88 -16.07
CA TRP A 86 -2.89 9.85 -16.19
C TRP A 86 -1.60 9.23 -15.69
N ASP A 87 -0.46 9.69 -16.22
CA ASP A 87 0.81 9.38 -15.60
C ASP A 87 0.90 10.04 -14.21
N PRO A 88 1.58 9.40 -13.24
CA PRO A 88 1.67 9.95 -11.89
C PRO A 88 2.33 11.32 -11.91
N SER A 89 1.76 12.24 -11.13
CA SER A 89 2.26 13.61 -10.98
C SER A 89 2.96 13.84 -9.64
N THR A 90 2.71 12.97 -8.66
CA THR A 90 3.30 13.03 -7.33
C THR A 90 3.77 11.65 -6.86
N SER A 91 4.91 11.61 -6.17
CA SER A 91 5.43 10.41 -5.51
C SER A 91 5.67 10.69 -4.03
N TRP A 92 5.49 9.66 -3.19
CA TRP A 92 5.74 9.72 -1.77
C TRP A 92 6.62 8.56 -1.32
N LEU A 93 7.55 8.87 -0.43
CA LEU A 93 8.14 7.87 0.46
C LEU A 93 7.22 7.69 1.66
N ILE A 94 6.98 6.44 2.02
CA ILE A 94 6.34 6.07 3.27
C ILE A 94 7.19 5.02 3.97
N ALA A 95 7.39 5.21 5.27
CA ALA A 95 8.22 4.33 6.06
C ALA A 95 7.74 4.23 7.50
N GLU A 96 8.17 3.17 8.17
CA GLU A 96 8.07 3.01 9.61
C GLU A 96 9.48 2.85 10.19
N VAL A 97 9.86 3.74 11.10
CA VAL A 97 11.27 3.96 11.46
C VAL A 97 11.50 4.16 12.95
N GLU A 98 12.74 3.87 13.34
CA GLU A 98 13.29 4.13 14.66
C GLU A 98 14.25 5.33 14.59
N MET A 99 14.07 6.31 15.48
CA MET A 99 14.83 7.56 15.53
C MET A 99 15.25 7.81 16.99
N ASP A 100 16.46 8.32 17.22
CA ASP A 100 16.91 8.65 18.58
C ASP A 100 16.40 10.01 19.08
N GLU A 101 16.07 10.92 18.16
CA GLU A 101 15.50 12.23 18.49
C GLU A 101 13.99 12.23 18.22
N GLU A 102 13.21 12.88 19.11
CA GLU A 102 11.76 12.97 18.93
C GLU A 102 11.40 14.10 17.94
N PRO A 103 10.70 13.79 16.84
CA PRO A 103 10.28 14.81 15.89
C PRO A 103 9.04 15.58 16.37
N GLU A 104 8.80 16.73 15.76
CA GLU A 104 7.49 17.38 15.84
C GLU A 104 6.48 16.56 15.03
N PHE A 105 5.54 15.92 15.72
CA PHE A 105 4.48 15.14 15.07
C PHE A 105 3.41 16.06 14.47
N GLY A 106 2.90 15.66 13.31
CA GLY A 106 1.84 16.37 12.63
C GLY A 106 2.00 16.34 11.12
N ILE A 107 1.13 17.10 10.46
CA ILE A 107 1.16 17.29 9.02
C ILE A 107 1.86 18.60 8.73
N ARG A 108 2.91 18.53 7.91
CA ARG A 108 3.62 19.68 7.36
C ARG A 108 3.29 19.83 5.88
N ARG A 109 3.17 21.08 5.42
CA ARG A 109 2.99 21.40 4.00
C ARG A 109 4.04 22.41 3.57
N ASP A 110 4.59 22.20 2.39
CA ASP A 110 5.53 23.12 1.74
C ASP A 110 5.26 23.16 0.23
N ARG A 111 6.17 23.78 -0.53
CA ARG A 111 6.09 23.87 -1.99
C ARG A 111 6.26 22.54 -2.73
N VAL A 112 6.82 21.52 -2.08
CA VAL A 112 7.02 20.19 -2.68
C VAL A 112 5.77 19.35 -2.46
N GLY A 113 5.15 19.44 -1.29
CA GLY A 113 3.87 18.78 -1.04
C GLY A 113 3.51 18.66 0.43
N THR A 114 2.90 17.52 0.77
CA THR A 114 2.46 17.19 2.13
C THR A 114 3.38 16.13 2.73
N HIS A 115 3.80 16.37 3.96
CA HIS A 115 4.67 15.49 4.73
C HIS A 115 4.02 15.23 6.07
N ALA A 116 4.23 14.05 6.64
CA ALA A 116 3.69 13.72 7.95
C ALA A 116 4.67 12.87 8.74
N LEU A 117 4.78 13.20 10.02
CA LEU A 117 5.40 12.35 11.03
C LEU A 117 4.34 12.06 12.07
N ASN A 118 4.09 10.78 12.34
CA ASN A 118 3.17 10.39 13.39
C ASN A 118 3.67 9.15 14.13
N ARG A 119 3.26 9.02 15.39
CA ARG A 119 3.49 7.83 16.19
C ARG A 119 2.16 7.41 16.78
N ARG A 120 1.91 6.10 16.85
CA ARG A 120 0.66 5.60 17.42
C ARG A 120 0.61 5.80 18.94
N GLN A 121 1.69 5.44 19.64
CA GLN A 121 1.87 5.62 21.08
C GLN A 121 3.37 5.78 21.42
N GLY A 122 3.69 6.37 22.57
CA GLY A 122 5.09 6.55 23.00
C GLY A 122 5.87 5.22 23.00
N GLY A 123 7.08 5.24 22.43
CA GLY A 123 7.94 4.05 22.29
C GLY A 123 7.65 3.17 21.08
N GLU A 124 6.58 3.44 20.30
CA GLU A 124 6.38 2.77 19.00
C GLU A 124 7.19 3.47 17.88
N PRO A 125 7.50 2.74 16.78
CA PRO A 125 8.13 3.34 15.61
C PRO A 125 7.37 4.57 15.08
N VAL A 126 8.12 5.51 14.49
CA VAL A 126 7.56 6.68 13.81
C VAL A 126 7.14 6.30 12.40
N ARG A 127 5.93 6.67 12.00
CA ARG A 127 5.50 6.64 10.60
C ARG A 127 5.83 7.96 9.92
N VAL A 128 6.41 7.82 8.74
CA VAL A 128 6.92 8.91 7.93
C VAL A 128 6.22 8.87 6.59
N VAL A 129 5.72 10.02 6.14
CA VAL A 129 5.29 10.27 4.76
C VAL A 129 6.01 11.51 4.27
N LEU A 130 6.71 11.42 3.15
CA LEU A 130 7.44 12.53 2.54
C LEU A 130 7.10 12.61 1.07
N THR A 131 6.69 13.78 0.59
CA THR A 131 6.54 14.02 -0.86
C THR A 131 7.93 14.09 -1.50
N GLU A 132 8.17 13.27 -2.52
CA GLU A 132 9.41 13.25 -3.27
C GLU A 132 9.50 14.42 -4.25
N ARG A 133 10.70 14.94 -4.47
CA ARG A 133 10.95 16.03 -5.43
C ARG A 133 11.01 15.58 -6.89
N HIS A 134 11.24 14.29 -7.12
CA HIS A 134 11.43 13.70 -8.44
C HIS A 134 10.58 12.44 -8.57
N LEU A 135 9.84 12.32 -9.67
CA LEU A 135 8.97 11.19 -9.97
C LEU A 135 9.74 9.94 -10.44
N GLU A 136 10.83 10.15 -11.16
CA GLU A 136 11.54 9.11 -11.91
C GLU A 136 12.55 8.35 -11.03
N ARG A 137 12.12 7.83 -9.87
CA ARG A 137 12.94 6.93 -9.07
C ARG A 137 12.51 5.48 -9.28
N THR A 138 13.29 4.76 -10.08
CA THR A 138 13.11 3.34 -10.34
C THR A 138 13.75 2.50 -9.24
N GLY A 139 13.03 1.48 -8.76
CA GLY A 139 13.53 0.52 -7.76
C GLY A 139 13.03 0.81 -6.34
N ASP A 140 13.40 -0.08 -5.43
CA ASP A 140 12.99 0.00 -4.03
C ASP A 140 13.68 1.18 -3.33
N PRO A 141 12.94 1.96 -2.52
CA PRO A 141 13.52 3.09 -1.83
C PRO A 141 14.54 2.67 -0.78
N SER A 142 15.65 3.40 -0.69
CA SER A 142 16.73 3.07 0.27
C SER A 142 16.67 3.93 1.53
N MET A 143 17.33 3.46 2.60
CA MET A 143 17.53 4.24 3.83
C MET A 143 18.21 5.59 3.56
N SER A 144 19.12 5.68 2.58
CA SER A 144 19.79 6.94 2.23
C SER A 144 18.78 7.94 1.65
N GLU A 145 17.89 7.48 0.77
CA GLU A 145 16.87 8.33 0.16
C GLU A 145 15.91 8.88 1.22
N LEU A 146 15.55 8.05 2.20
CA LEU A 146 14.71 8.47 3.32
C LEU A 146 15.41 9.53 4.19
N ARG A 147 16.69 9.36 4.51
CA ARG A 147 17.47 10.37 5.26
C ARG A 147 17.55 11.69 4.51
N ASP A 148 17.89 11.64 3.23
CA ASP A 148 18.00 12.83 2.38
C ASP A 148 16.67 13.58 2.31
N ALA A 149 15.56 12.84 2.17
CA ALA A 149 14.22 13.42 2.17
C ALA A 149 13.84 14.03 3.52
N LEU A 150 14.15 13.38 4.64
CA LEU A 150 13.92 13.94 5.99
C LEU A 150 14.71 15.23 6.20
N VAL A 151 16.01 15.24 5.87
CA VAL A 151 16.85 16.45 5.98
C VAL A 151 16.33 17.55 5.07
N ALA A 152 15.92 17.22 3.84
CA ALA A 152 15.41 18.20 2.90
C ALA A 152 14.08 18.87 3.34
N VAL A 153 13.26 18.17 4.13
CA VAL A 153 11.96 18.67 4.62
C VAL A 153 12.06 19.26 6.02
N TYR A 154 12.74 18.58 6.94
CA TYR A 154 12.80 18.90 8.37
C TYR A 154 14.13 19.50 8.84
N GLY A 155 15.16 19.50 8.00
CA GLY A 155 16.50 19.98 8.35
C GLY A 155 17.31 18.99 9.18
N THR A 156 16.76 17.82 9.51
CA THR A 156 17.38 16.73 10.25
C THR A 156 16.76 15.41 9.83
N ASP A 157 17.48 14.30 10.00
CA ASP A 157 16.93 12.95 9.91
C ASP A 157 16.53 12.39 11.28
N TYR A 158 16.57 13.22 12.33
CA TYR A 158 16.27 12.88 13.72
C TYR A 158 17.12 11.73 14.26
N ARG A 159 18.36 11.59 13.75
CA ARG A 159 19.24 10.45 14.01
C ARG A 159 18.49 9.14 13.74
N LEU A 160 17.97 9.03 12.53
CA LEU A 160 17.33 7.82 12.03
C LEU A 160 18.29 6.63 12.25
N ARG A 161 17.79 5.56 12.87
CA ARG A 161 18.58 4.35 13.15
C ARG A 161 18.30 3.24 12.15
N SER A 162 17.03 2.90 12.01
CA SER A 162 16.57 1.77 11.20
C SER A 162 15.16 2.03 10.67
N ALA A 163 14.81 1.32 9.61
CA ALA A 163 13.45 1.23 9.10
C ALA A 163 12.98 -0.21 9.19
N ASN A 164 11.76 -0.41 9.68
CA ASN A 164 11.07 -1.70 9.61
C ASN A 164 10.72 -2.02 8.15
N TRP A 165 10.34 -0.99 7.40
CA TRP A 165 10.07 -1.03 5.97
C TRP A 165 10.11 0.38 5.38
N ILE A 166 10.36 0.45 4.08
CA ILE A 166 10.29 1.67 3.27
C ILE A 166 9.55 1.30 2.00
N SER A 167 8.60 2.13 1.59
CA SER A 167 7.84 1.95 0.37
C SER A 167 7.68 3.28 -0.36
N ARG A 168 7.37 3.19 -1.64
CA ARG A 168 7.14 4.30 -2.54
C ARG A 168 5.79 4.10 -3.22
N PHE A 169 4.97 5.14 -3.25
CA PHE A 169 3.70 5.12 -3.96
C PHE A 169 3.46 6.46 -4.64
N THR A 170 2.58 6.44 -5.64
CA THR A 170 2.22 7.59 -6.47
C THR A 170 0.77 8.00 -6.25
N ASP A 171 0.34 9.07 -6.91
CA ASP A 171 -1.06 9.52 -6.96
C ASP A 171 -1.93 8.71 -7.94
N MET A 172 -1.40 7.56 -8.36
CA MET A 172 -1.98 6.57 -9.26
C MET A 172 -1.94 5.19 -8.63
#